data_AF-A0A816X960-F1
#
_entry.id   AF-A0A816X960-F1
#
_cell.length_a   1.000
_cell.length_b   1.000
_cell.length_c   1.000
_cell.angle_alpha   90.00
_cell.angle_beta   90.00
_cell.angle_gamma   90.00
#
_symmetry.space_group_name_H-M   'P 1'
#
loop_
_entity.id
_entity.type
_entity.pdbx_description
1 polymer ?
#
loop_
_entity_poly.entity_id
_entity_poly.type
_entity_poly.pdbx_seq_one_letter_code
_entity_poly.pdbx_strand_id
1 'polypeptide(L)'
;ALMKCGEVAHAESLFYSSMQKVLPMYGAMMKGYVDNNLPEKAIGLFSKIENPDDVNIILLFNACAQLKTKEALDLVKTTSKQIPKSFYLNPHLLTSLLDALVKCGDVAHAESLFYSSKHKVFTKYGAIMKGYVDNNLPEKAIGLFNKVENFDDVNVTILFNACAQLKTKEALDLVKKTSKQIPKSFYANPRLFTSLLDALMKCGDVVHAESLFYSSKEKVLPMYGAIMKGINRLNIYDKVELVVSQLFISF
;
A
#
# COMPACT_ATOMS: atom_id res chain seq x y z
N ALA A 1 -22.72 4.41 -10.73
CA ALA A 1 -23.44 4.05 -9.48
C ALA A 1 -23.39 2.55 -9.27
N LEU A 2 -23.91 1.76 -10.21
CA LEU A 2 -23.95 0.28 -10.15
C LEU A 2 -22.63 -0.38 -9.75
N MET A 3 -21.51 -0.06 -10.42
CA MET A 3 -20.20 -0.62 -10.06
C MET A 3 -19.78 -0.33 -8.62
N LYS A 4 -20.13 0.84 -8.04
CA LYS A 4 -19.80 1.15 -6.64
C LYS A 4 -20.61 0.31 -5.65
N CYS A 5 -21.76 -0.20 -6.07
CA CYS A 5 -22.65 -1.05 -5.28
C CYS A 5 -22.37 -2.54 -5.50
N GLY A 6 -21.36 -2.91 -6.29
CA GLY A 6 -21.07 -4.31 -6.64
C GLY A 6 -22.01 -4.90 -7.72
N GLU A 7 -22.91 -4.10 -8.29
CA GLU A 7 -23.85 -4.50 -9.34
C GLU A 7 -23.16 -4.58 -10.72
N VAL A 8 -22.13 -5.42 -10.80
CA VAL A 8 -21.23 -5.51 -11.97
C VAL A 8 -21.97 -6.00 -13.22
N ALA A 9 -22.81 -7.03 -13.10
CA ALA A 9 -23.54 -7.60 -14.24
C ALA A 9 -24.51 -6.58 -14.87
N HIS A 10 -25.22 -5.80 -14.05
CA HIS A 10 -26.10 -4.74 -14.53
C HIS A 10 -25.33 -3.63 -15.25
N ALA A 11 -24.20 -3.22 -14.69
CA ALA A 11 -23.34 -2.21 -15.32
C ALA A 11 -22.76 -2.71 -16.65
N GLU A 12 -22.33 -3.97 -16.72
CA GLU A 12 -21.87 -4.62 -17.94
C GLU A 12 -22.95 -4.63 -19.01
N SER A 13 -24.18 -5.05 -18.66
CA SER A 13 -25.31 -5.07 -19.59
C SER A 13 -25.55 -3.69 -20.21
N LEU A 14 -25.64 -2.63 -19.40
CA LEU A 14 -25.83 -1.26 -19.86
C LEU A 14 -24.67 -0.75 -20.72
N PHE A 15 -23.44 -1.09 -20.34
CA PHE A 15 -22.27 -0.68 -21.10
C PHE A 15 -22.25 -1.35 -22.49
N TYR A 16 -22.50 -2.66 -22.55
CA TYR A 16 -22.47 -3.39 -23.81
C TYR A 16 -23.64 -3.05 -24.72
N SER A 17 -24.83 -2.77 -24.17
CA SER A 17 -26.00 -2.31 -24.93
C SER A 17 -25.86 -0.90 -25.49
N SER A 18 -24.90 -0.10 -25.02
CA SER A 18 -24.68 1.25 -25.56
C SER A 18 -24.16 1.21 -27.00
N MET A 19 -24.87 1.87 -27.91
CA MET A 19 -24.49 2.04 -29.33
C MET A 19 -23.23 2.90 -29.51
N GLN A 20 -23.00 3.86 -28.60
CA GLN A 20 -21.82 4.73 -28.63
C GLN A 20 -21.06 4.59 -27.31
N LYS A 21 -19.81 4.11 -27.39
CA LYS A 21 -18.92 3.97 -26.23
C LYS A 21 -17.83 5.01 -26.35
N VAL A 22 -17.78 5.93 -25.40
CA VAL A 22 -16.75 6.98 -25.31
C VAL A 22 -15.72 6.62 -24.24
N LEU A 23 -14.53 7.21 -24.34
CA LEU A 23 -13.39 6.92 -23.47
C LEU A 23 -13.71 7.01 -21.95
N PRO A 24 -14.47 8.01 -21.46
CA PRO A 24 -14.89 8.06 -20.06
C PRO A 24 -15.76 6.87 -19.61
N MET A 25 -16.55 6.26 -20.52
CA MET A 25 -17.35 5.08 -20.19
C MET A 25 -16.45 3.87 -19.94
N TYR A 26 -15.41 3.69 -20.76
CA TYR A 26 -14.38 2.67 -20.53
C TYR A 26 -13.69 2.91 -19.19
N GLY A 27 -13.30 4.16 -18.89
CA GLY A 27 -12.70 4.53 -17.61
C GLY A 27 -13.59 4.21 -16.42
N ALA A 28 -14.90 4.49 -16.51
CA ALA A 28 -15.86 4.17 -15.45
C ALA A 28 -16.00 2.66 -15.21
N MET A 29 -16.05 1.86 -16.28
CA MET A 29 -16.12 0.39 -16.19
C MET A 29 -14.82 -0.21 -15.66
N MET A 30 -13.67 0.22 -16.21
CA MET A 30 -12.35 -0.23 -15.74
C MET A 30 -12.14 0.08 -14.26
N LYS A 31 -12.47 1.31 -13.83
CA LYS A 31 -12.42 1.68 -12.41
C LYS A 31 -13.32 0.80 -11.58
N GLY A 32 -14.55 0.58 -12.04
CA GLY A 32 -15.47 -0.32 -11.36
C GLY A 32 -14.90 -1.72 -11.20
N TYR A 33 -14.27 -2.30 -12.23
CA TYR A 33 -13.65 -3.62 -12.13
C TYR A 33 -12.50 -3.63 -11.12
N VAL A 34 -11.62 -2.62 -11.15
CA VAL A 34 -10.52 -2.48 -10.18
C VAL A 34 -11.07 -2.37 -8.75
N ASP A 35 -12.08 -1.53 -8.53
CA ASP A 35 -12.70 -1.31 -7.21
C ASP A 35 -13.41 -2.59 -6.70
N ASN A 36 -13.85 -3.49 -7.59
CA ASN A 36 -14.49 -4.77 -7.25
C ASN A 36 -13.54 -5.98 -7.31
N ASN A 37 -12.22 -5.78 -7.35
CA ASN A 37 -11.20 -6.84 -7.44
C ASN A 37 -11.39 -7.79 -8.65
N LEU A 38 -11.73 -7.22 -9.81
CA LEU A 38 -11.85 -7.93 -11.09
C LEU A 38 -10.79 -7.42 -12.10
N PRO A 39 -9.49 -7.43 -11.78
CA PRO A 39 -8.47 -6.76 -12.58
C PRO A 39 -8.33 -7.33 -14.01
N GLU A 40 -8.58 -8.61 -14.23
CA GLU A 40 -8.54 -9.25 -15.55
C GLU A 40 -9.59 -8.66 -16.49
N LYS A 41 -10.79 -8.36 -15.97
CA LYS A 41 -11.84 -7.69 -16.74
C LYS A 41 -11.46 -6.25 -17.09
N ALA A 42 -10.78 -5.54 -16.18
CA ALA A 42 -10.27 -4.19 -16.46
C ALA A 42 -9.23 -4.21 -17.60
N ILE A 43 -8.29 -5.16 -17.56
CA ILE A 43 -7.26 -5.34 -18.59
C ILE A 43 -7.89 -5.73 -19.94
N GLY A 44 -8.82 -6.69 -19.94
CA GLY A 44 -9.52 -7.12 -21.15
C GLY A 44 -10.43 -6.04 -21.75
N LEU A 45 -10.88 -5.07 -20.94
CA LEU A 45 -11.58 -3.89 -21.44
C LEU A 45 -10.61 -2.84 -21.99
N PHE A 46 -9.46 -2.63 -21.34
CA PHE A 46 -8.41 -1.72 -21.83
C PHE A 46 -7.90 -2.12 -23.22
N SER A 47 -7.75 -3.42 -23.49
CA SER A 47 -7.27 -3.90 -24.79
C SER A 47 -8.21 -3.58 -25.97
N LYS A 48 -9.43 -3.09 -25.70
CA LYS A 48 -10.41 -2.64 -26.71
C LYS A 48 -10.30 -1.13 -27.00
N ILE A 49 -9.40 -0.41 -26.33
CA ILE A 49 -9.21 1.03 -26.48
C ILE A 49 -8.02 1.28 -27.41
N GLU A 50 -8.26 1.91 -28.57
CA GLU A 50 -7.20 2.22 -29.53
C GLU A 50 -6.31 3.39 -29.06
N ASN A 51 -6.91 4.44 -28.50
CA ASN A 51 -6.21 5.66 -28.08
C ASN A 51 -6.53 5.99 -26.61
N PRO A 52 -5.95 5.25 -25.65
CA PRO A 52 -6.22 5.47 -24.24
C PRO A 52 -5.65 6.81 -23.75
N ASP A 53 -6.37 7.47 -22.85
CA ASP A 53 -5.88 8.64 -22.14
C ASP A 53 -5.11 8.23 -20.87
N ASP A 54 -4.61 9.22 -20.14
CA ASP A 54 -3.87 9.00 -18.89
C ASP A 54 -4.73 8.30 -17.82
N VAL A 55 -6.04 8.58 -17.77
CA VAL A 55 -6.97 7.92 -16.84
C VAL A 55 -7.09 6.43 -17.14
N ASN A 56 -7.27 6.03 -18.40
CA ASN A 56 -7.33 4.61 -18.76
C ASN A 56 -6.03 3.88 -18.44
N ILE A 57 -4.88 4.53 -18.67
CA ILE A 57 -3.57 3.93 -18.40
C ILE A 57 -3.33 3.81 -16.89
N ILE A 58 -3.72 4.81 -16.09
CA ILE A 58 -3.71 4.71 -14.61
C ILE A 58 -4.51 3.48 -14.17
N LEU A 59 -5.72 3.30 -14.72
CA LEU A 59 -6.58 2.18 -14.34
C LEU A 59 -6.02 0.83 -14.79
N LEU A 60 -5.35 0.77 -15.94
CA LEU A 60 -4.60 -0.42 -16.36
C LEU A 60 -3.50 -0.76 -15.35
N PHE A 61 -2.67 0.22 -14.98
CA PHE A 61 -1.58 0.00 -14.03
C PHE A 61 -2.11 -0.44 -12.66
N ASN A 62 -3.21 0.14 -12.18
CA ASN A 62 -3.86 -0.29 -10.95
C ASN A 62 -4.35 -1.75 -11.03
N ALA A 63 -4.91 -2.17 -12.17
CA ALA A 63 -5.33 -3.56 -12.37
C ALA A 63 -4.12 -4.51 -12.38
N CYS A 64 -3.04 -4.16 -13.09
CA CYS A 64 -1.79 -4.94 -13.07
C CYS A 64 -1.21 -5.05 -11.66
N ALA A 65 -1.23 -3.95 -10.91
CA ALA A 65 -0.77 -3.90 -9.52
C ALA A 65 -1.58 -4.82 -8.57
N GLN A 66 -2.87 -5.06 -8.87
CA GLN A 66 -3.70 -6.02 -8.13
C GLN A 66 -3.34 -7.47 -8.47
N LEU A 67 -3.03 -7.77 -9.74
CA LEU A 67 -2.65 -9.11 -10.20
C LEU A 67 -1.31 -9.59 -9.66
N LYS A 68 -0.29 -8.72 -9.66
CA LYS A 68 1.07 -9.04 -9.20
C LYS A 68 1.71 -10.24 -9.92
N THR A 69 1.38 -10.44 -11.19
CA THR A 69 1.94 -11.52 -12.02
C THR A 69 3.01 -11.01 -12.99
N LYS A 70 3.75 -11.94 -13.60
CA LYS A 70 4.76 -11.61 -14.61
C LYS A 70 4.12 -11.05 -15.89
N GLU A 71 2.96 -11.57 -16.27
CA GLU A 71 2.19 -11.10 -17.44
C GLU A 71 1.73 -9.66 -17.23
N ALA A 72 1.27 -9.33 -16.01
CA ALA A 72 0.92 -7.97 -15.63
C ALA A 72 2.14 -7.04 -15.69
N LEU A 73 3.31 -7.49 -15.25
CA LEU A 73 4.55 -6.73 -15.37
C LEU A 73 4.94 -6.45 -16.83
N ASP A 74 4.86 -7.47 -17.69
CA ASP A 74 5.20 -7.35 -19.10
C ASP A 74 4.27 -6.35 -19.81
N LEU A 75 2.98 -6.36 -19.44
CA LEU A 75 2.00 -5.38 -19.90
C LEU A 75 2.34 -3.96 -19.42
N VAL A 76 2.65 -3.78 -18.12
CA VAL A 76 3.07 -2.49 -17.57
C VAL A 76 4.27 -1.93 -18.33
N LYS A 77 5.31 -2.75 -18.56
CA LYS A 77 6.53 -2.36 -19.29
C LYS A 77 6.26 -2.02 -20.75
N THR A 78 5.37 -2.76 -21.39
CA THR A 78 5.05 -2.54 -22.81
C THR A 78 4.25 -1.25 -22.96
N THR A 79 3.22 -1.05 -22.16
CA THR A 79 2.44 0.19 -22.16
C THR A 79 3.30 1.39 -21.78
N SER A 80 4.17 1.30 -20.77
CA SER A 80 5.03 2.43 -20.35
C SER A 80 6.02 2.89 -21.44
N LYS A 81 6.41 2.00 -22.37
CA LYS A 81 7.25 2.38 -23.53
C LYS A 81 6.46 3.12 -24.61
N GLN A 82 5.14 2.91 -24.66
CA GLN A 82 4.24 3.48 -25.67
C GLN A 82 3.61 4.80 -25.20
N ILE A 83 3.60 5.09 -23.90
CA ILE A 83 3.01 6.35 -23.41
C ILE A 83 3.83 7.58 -23.82
N PRO A 84 3.18 8.70 -24.19
CA PRO A 84 3.87 9.94 -24.50
C PRO A 84 4.73 10.43 -23.33
N LYS A 85 5.91 11.00 -23.60
CA LYS A 85 6.78 11.53 -22.54
C LYS A 85 6.11 12.59 -21.67
N SER A 86 5.17 13.36 -22.23
CA SER A 86 4.36 14.36 -21.53
C SER A 86 3.51 13.75 -20.43
N PHE A 87 3.08 12.49 -20.56
CA PHE A 87 2.24 11.82 -19.58
C PHE A 87 2.97 11.54 -18.26
N TYR A 88 4.30 11.42 -18.29
CA TYR A 88 5.13 11.30 -17.07
C TYR A 88 5.14 12.59 -16.22
N LEU A 89 4.63 13.70 -16.74
CA LEU A 89 4.38 14.92 -15.96
C LEU A 89 3.12 14.77 -15.07
N ASN A 90 2.20 13.86 -15.41
CA ASN A 90 1.05 13.56 -14.56
C ASN A 90 1.53 12.76 -13.31
N PRO A 91 1.44 13.34 -12.10
CA PRO A 91 1.91 12.67 -10.89
C PRO A 91 1.10 11.43 -10.55
N HIS A 92 -0.17 11.35 -10.92
CA HIS A 92 -1.03 10.18 -10.67
C HIS A 92 -0.61 9.02 -11.57
N LEU A 93 -0.36 9.28 -12.85
CA LEU A 93 0.14 8.26 -13.77
C LEU A 93 1.48 7.70 -13.32
N LEU A 94 2.44 8.58 -13.03
CA LEU A 94 3.75 8.14 -12.53
C LEU A 94 3.60 7.32 -11.24
N THR A 95 2.74 7.74 -10.31
CA THR A 95 2.50 6.98 -9.08
C THR A 95 1.91 5.59 -9.36
N SER A 96 0.93 5.48 -10.25
CA SER A 96 0.33 4.19 -10.63
C SER A 96 1.33 3.26 -11.34
N LEU A 97 2.20 3.82 -12.20
CA LEU A 97 3.27 3.06 -12.85
C LEU A 97 4.27 2.53 -11.84
N LEU A 98 4.72 3.37 -10.90
CA LEU A 98 5.64 2.96 -9.84
C LEU A 98 5.03 1.86 -8.96
N ASP A 99 3.77 2.00 -8.53
CA ASP A 99 3.06 1.00 -7.73
C ASP A 99 2.92 -0.33 -8.48
N ALA A 100 2.59 -0.29 -9.78
CA ALA A 100 2.47 -1.49 -10.60
C ALA A 100 3.81 -2.21 -10.83
N LEU A 101 4.87 -1.47 -11.16
CA LEU A 101 6.22 -2.03 -11.30
C LEU A 101 6.68 -2.70 -10.01
N VAL A 102 6.52 -2.00 -8.89
CA VAL A 102 6.86 -2.49 -7.55
C VAL A 102 6.09 -3.76 -7.20
N LYS A 103 4.75 -3.74 -7.32
CA LYS A 103 3.91 -4.85 -6.87
C LYS A 103 4.02 -6.09 -7.77
N CYS A 104 4.42 -5.90 -9.02
CA CYS A 104 4.74 -7.00 -9.93
C CYS A 104 6.23 -7.40 -9.88
N GLY A 105 7.04 -6.79 -9.01
CA GLY A 105 8.39 -7.25 -8.67
C GLY A 105 9.57 -6.56 -9.38
N ASP A 106 9.34 -5.59 -10.28
CA ASP A 106 10.42 -4.82 -10.90
C ASP A 106 10.73 -3.52 -10.14
N VAL A 107 11.25 -3.72 -8.92
CA VAL A 107 11.61 -2.62 -8.01
C VAL A 107 12.73 -1.76 -8.60
N ALA A 108 13.69 -2.35 -9.33
CA ALA A 108 14.83 -1.63 -9.91
C ALA A 108 14.40 -0.62 -10.98
N HIS A 109 13.44 -0.99 -11.84
CA HIS A 109 12.90 -0.06 -12.82
C HIS A 109 12.09 1.06 -12.14
N ALA A 110 11.30 0.72 -11.11
CA ALA A 110 10.59 1.73 -10.32
C ALA A 110 11.55 2.72 -9.65
N GLU A 111 12.65 2.23 -9.06
CA GLU A 111 13.73 3.05 -8.49
C GLU A 111 14.30 4.02 -9.52
N SER A 112 14.68 3.52 -10.70
CA SER A 112 15.25 4.34 -11.77
C SER A 112 14.29 5.45 -12.20
N LEU A 113 13.00 5.13 -12.40
CA LEU A 113 11.99 6.11 -12.77
C LEU A 113 11.79 7.16 -11.67
N PHE A 114 11.71 6.72 -10.42
CA PHE A 114 11.55 7.62 -9.27
C PHE A 114 12.69 8.64 -9.20
N TYR A 115 13.94 8.19 -9.30
CA TYR A 115 15.11 9.07 -9.23
C TYR A 115 15.26 9.98 -10.46
N SER A 116 14.83 9.54 -11.64
CA SER A 116 14.83 10.37 -12.85
C SER A 116 13.72 11.43 -12.87
N SER A 117 12.68 11.27 -12.04
CA SER A 117 11.54 12.18 -12.03
C SER A 117 11.87 13.53 -11.36
N LYS A 118 11.51 14.64 -12.03
CA LYS A 118 11.68 16.00 -11.48
C LYS A 118 10.71 16.32 -10.33
N HIS A 119 9.60 15.59 -10.24
CA HIS A 119 8.55 15.80 -9.24
C HIS A 119 8.72 14.83 -8.08
N LYS A 120 9.71 15.02 -7.21
CA LYS A 120 9.88 14.21 -5.98
C LYS A 120 8.91 14.68 -4.90
N VAL A 121 7.64 14.34 -5.02
CA VAL A 121 6.61 14.66 -4.01
C VAL A 121 6.68 13.65 -2.88
N PHE A 122 6.44 14.07 -1.63
CA PHE A 122 6.45 13.19 -0.43
C PHE A 122 5.62 11.91 -0.60
N THR A 123 4.46 12.01 -1.26
CA THR A 123 3.57 10.87 -1.56
C THR A 123 4.23 9.78 -2.42
N LYS A 124 5.28 10.11 -3.19
CA LYS A 124 6.01 9.17 -4.04
C LYS A 124 7.09 8.39 -3.29
N TYR A 125 7.68 8.96 -2.24
CA TYR A 125 8.63 8.24 -1.38
C TYR A 125 7.92 7.08 -0.67
N GLY A 126 6.72 7.31 -0.15
CA GLY A 126 5.90 6.26 0.46
C GLY A 126 5.61 5.08 -0.48
N ALA A 127 5.32 5.34 -1.76
CA ALA A 127 5.08 4.27 -2.73
C ALA A 127 6.32 3.38 -2.94
N ILE A 128 7.51 3.98 -3.13
CA ILE A 128 8.76 3.23 -3.31
C ILE A 128 9.18 2.54 -2.01
N MET A 129 9.08 3.22 -0.87
CA MET A 129 9.37 2.65 0.44
C MET A 129 8.50 1.42 0.72
N LYS A 130 7.19 1.55 0.49
CA LYS A 130 6.24 0.44 0.63
C LYS A 130 6.60 -0.68 -0.32
N GLY A 131 7.05 -0.34 -1.52
CA GLY A 131 7.52 -1.30 -2.49
C GLY A 131 8.71 -2.12 -2.07
N TYR A 132 9.70 -1.50 -1.42
CA TYR A 132 10.80 -2.24 -0.82
C TYR A 132 10.31 -3.20 0.26
N VAL A 133 9.44 -2.74 1.17
CA VAL A 133 8.86 -3.58 2.23
C VAL A 133 8.08 -4.76 1.64
N ASP A 134 7.21 -4.52 0.65
CA ASP A 134 6.40 -5.56 0.01
C ASP A 134 7.26 -6.60 -0.75
N ASN A 135 8.48 -6.24 -1.16
CA ASN A 135 9.42 -7.11 -1.87
C ASN A 135 10.58 -7.62 -0.96
N ASN A 136 10.42 -7.59 0.36
CA ASN A 136 11.42 -8.06 1.33
C ASN A 136 12.80 -7.37 1.22
N LEU A 137 12.80 -6.06 0.97
CA LEU A 137 13.99 -5.20 0.92
C LEU A 137 13.96 -4.10 2.03
N PRO A 138 13.71 -4.44 3.30
CA PRO A 138 13.43 -3.45 4.35
C PRO A 138 14.59 -2.45 4.57
N GLU A 139 15.84 -2.85 4.35
CA GLU A 139 17.02 -1.98 4.48
C GLU A 139 16.97 -0.84 3.47
N LYS A 140 16.52 -1.10 2.23
CA LYS A 140 16.33 -0.05 1.22
C LYS A 140 15.22 0.92 1.63
N ALA A 141 14.15 0.43 2.25
CA ALA A 141 13.05 1.25 2.77
C ALA A 141 13.53 2.20 3.87
N ILE A 142 14.31 1.70 4.82
CA ILE A 142 14.92 2.49 5.89
C ILE A 142 15.91 3.51 5.31
N GLY A 143 16.77 3.08 4.39
CA GLY A 143 17.72 3.97 3.72
C GLY A 143 17.04 5.11 2.95
N LEU A 144 15.89 4.85 2.35
CA LEU A 144 15.10 5.87 1.67
C LEU A 144 14.37 6.80 2.67
N PHE A 145 13.84 6.28 3.78
CA PHE A 145 13.23 7.09 4.84
C PHE A 145 14.19 8.14 5.39
N ASN A 146 15.46 7.79 5.57
CA ASN A 146 16.49 8.73 6.05
C ASN A 146 16.74 9.92 5.10
N LYS A 147 16.25 9.85 3.85
CA LYS A 147 16.32 10.95 2.87
C LYS A 147 15.03 11.78 2.82
N VAL A 148 14.01 11.41 3.60
CA VAL A 148 12.72 12.12 3.65
C VAL A 148 12.82 13.23 4.70
N GLU A 149 12.83 14.49 4.25
CA GLU A 149 12.96 15.65 5.16
C GLU A 149 11.67 15.93 5.95
N ASN A 150 10.50 15.86 5.30
CA ASN A 150 9.20 16.06 5.92
C ASN A 150 8.35 14.79 5.80
N PHE A 151 8.60 13.83 6.68
CA PHE A 151 7.81 12.59 6.70
C PHE A 151 6.41 12.83 7.28
N ASP A 152 5.45 12.06 6.80
CA ASP A 152 4.08 11.98 7.33
C ASP A 152 3.85 10.64 8.07
N ASP A 153 2.64 10.44 8.55
CA ASP A 153 2.23 9.22 9.24
C ASP A 153 2.32 7.98 8.33
N VAL A 154 2.09 8.13 7.02
CA VAL A 154 2.24 7.04 6.04
C VAL A 154 3.70 6.60 5.93
N ASN A 155 4.64 7.52 5.77
CA ASN A 155 6.07 7.22 5.69
C ASN A 155 6.58 6.53 6.96
N VAL A 156 6.15 6.99 8.13
CA VAL A 156 6.51 6.40 9.43
C VAL A 156 5.88 5.02 9.60
N THR A 157 4.64 4.83 9.16
CA THR A 157 3.98 3.51 9.16
C THR A 157 4.80 2.50 8.36
N ILE A 158 5.27 2.89 7.17
CA ILE A 158 6.09 2.04 6.31
C ILE A 158 7.45 1.76 6.95
N LEU A 159 8.09 2.76 7.57
CA LEU A 159 9.33 2.57 8.30
C LEU A 159 9.17 1.50 9.40
N PHE A 160 8.13 1.59 10.22
CA PHE A 160 7.89 0.61 11.27
C PHE A 160 7.65 -0.80 10.70
N ASN A 161 6.92 -0.93 9.60
CA ASN A 161 6.78 -2.22 8.91
C ASN A 161 8.13 -2.77 8.42
N ALA A 162 9.02 -1.92 7.89
CA ALA A 162 10.37 -2.33 7.49
C ALA A 162 11.19 -2.82 8.70
N CYS A 163 11.16 -2.09 9.82
CA CYS A 163 11.82 -2.50 11.05
C CYS A 163 11.27 -3.83 11.58
N ALA A 164 9.95 -4.01 11.51
CA ALA A 164 9.25 -5.23 11.91
C ALA A 164 9.65 -6.45 11.06
N GLN A 165 10.02 -6.25 9.78
CA GLN A 165 10.57 -7.29 8.91
C GLN A 165 12.01 -7.66 9.29
N LEU A 166 12.85 -6.67 9.60
CA LEU A 166 14.25 -6.86 9.98
C LEU A 166 14.42 -7.61 11.30
N LYS A 167 13.61 -7.26 12.32
CA LYS A 167 13.65 -7.91 13.64
C LYS A 167 15.01 -7.82 14.34
N THR A 168 15.77 -6.76 14.10
CA THR A 168 17.09 -6.55 14.72
C THR A 168 17.04 -5.50 15.85
N LYS A 169 18.13 -5.41 16.62
CA LYS A 169 18.26 -4.41 17.69
C LYS A 169 18.37 -2.99 17.12
N GLU A 170 19.07 -2.82 16.00
CA GLU A 170 19.19 -1.54 15.30
C GLU A 170 17.83 -1.05 14.81
N ALA A 171 17.00 -1.97 14.31
CA ALA A 171 15.63 -1.67 13.92
C ALA A 171 14.78 -1.25 15.13
N LEU A 172 14.95 -1.89 16.29
CA LEU A 172 14.28 -1.50 17.54
C LEU A 172 14.69 -0.08 17.98
N ASP A 173 15.99 0.22 17.96
CA ASP A 173 16.51 1.53 18.36
C ASP A 173 15.96 2.63 17.44
N LEU A 174 15.86 2.35 16.14
CA LEU A 174 15.23 3.26 15.18
C LEU A 174 13.74 3.46 15.47
N VAL A 175 12.98 2.38 15.73
CA VAL A 175 11.55 2.47 16.09
C VAL A 175 11.36 3.35 17.33
N LYS A 176 12.15 3.14 18.38
CA LYS A 176 12.10 3.92 19.63
C LYS A 176 12.49 5.37 19.44
N LYS A 177 13.50 5.63 18.61
CA LYS A 177 13.94 7.00 18.30
C LYS A 177 12.85 7.74 17.53
N THR A 178 12.34 7.14 16.46
CA THR A 178 11.32 7.77 15.61
C THR A 178 10.02 7.98 16.37
N SER A 179 9.55 7.03 17.18
CA SER A 179 8.31 7.19 17.96
C SER A 179 8.38 8.39 18.93
N LYS A 180 9.54 8.70 19.50
CA LYS A 180 9.74 9.88 20.34
C LYS A 180 9.73 11.20 19.57
N GLN A 181 10.03 11.17 18.27
CA GLN A 181 10.21 12.36 17.43
C GLN A 181 8.97 12.72 16.61
N ILE A 182 8.04 11.77 16.39
CA ILE A 182 6.83 12.04 15.59
C ILE A 182 5.78 12.86 16.36
N PRO A 183 4.97 13.67 15.66
CA PRO A 183 3.89 14.44 16.28
C PRO A 183 2.87 13.55 17.00
N LYS A 184 2.30 14.03 18.11
CA LYS A 184 1.25 13.30 18.85
C LYS A 184 0.03 12.98 17.97
N SER A 185 -0.27 13.83 16.99
CA SER A 185 -1.38 13.65 16.04
C SER A 185 -1.23 12.39 15.18
N PHE A 186 -0.02 11.91 14.92
CA PHE A 186 0.20 10.71 14.10
C PHE A 186 -0.31 9.44 14.79
N TYR A 187 -0.33 9.43 16.12
CA TYR A 187 -0.86 8.31 16.90
C TYR A 187 -2.37 8.16 16.80
N ALA A 188 -3.09 9.17 16.31
CA ALA A 188 -4.51 9.04 15.98
C ALA A 188 -4.75 8.14 14.75
N ASN A 189 -3.71 7.90 13.92
CA ASN A 189 -3.81 6.96 12.82
C ASN A 189 -3.65 5.52 13.34
N PRO A 190 -4.70 4.68 13.31
CA PRO A 190 -4.63 3.33 13.84
C PRO A 190 -3.66 2.43 13.06
N ARG A 191 -3.37 2.74 11.79
CA ARG A 191 -2.41 1.98 10.97
C ARG A 191 -0.98 2.19 11.46
N LEU A 192 -0.60 3.44 11.74
CA LEU A 192 0.70 3.76 12.31
C LEU A 192 0.86 3.15 13.69
N PHE A 193 -0.17 3.27 14.54
CA PHE A 193 -0.09 2.70 15.88
C PHE A 193 0.04 1.17 15.85
N THR A 194 -0.70 0.51 14.97
CA THR A 194 -0.59 -0.94 14.77
C THR A 194 0.80 -1.34 14.28
N SER A 195 1.39 -0.61 13.33
CA SER A 195 2.74 -0.93 12.84
C SER A 195 3.82 -0.68 13.90
N LEU A 196 3.65 0.32 14.76
CA LEU A 196 4.53 0.54 15.92
C LEU A 196 4.47 -0.66 16.88
N LEU A 197 3.27 -1.12 17.24
CA LEU A 197 3.10 -2.29 18.10
C LEU A 197 3.73 -3.54 17.48
N ASP A 198 3.45 -3.81 16.21
CA ASP A 198 4.03 -4.96 15.50
C ASP A 198 5.57 -4.89 15.45
N ALA A 199 6.13 -3.71 15.20
CA ALA A 199 7.58 -3.52 15.18
C ALA A 199 8.22 -3.73 16.56
N LEU A 200 7.64 -3.16 17.62
CA LEU A 200 8.14 -3.36 18.99
C LEU A 200 8.08 -4.84 19.39
N MET A 201 6.95 -5.51 19.15
CA MET A 201 6.80 -6.94 19.43
C MET A 201 7.81 -7.78 18.63
N LYS A 202 7.96 -7.52 17.33
CA LYS A 202 8.82 -8.33 16.46
C LYS A 202 10.32 -8.10 16.67
N CYS A 203 10.71 -6.92 17.11
CA CYS A 203 12.08 -6.60 17.49
C CYS A 203 12.39 -6.87 18.98
N GLY A 204 11.41 -7.32 19.76
CA GLY A 204 11.62 -7.89 21.10
C GLY A 204 11.33 -6.96 22.29
N ASP A 205 10.80 -5.76 22.09
CA ASP A 205 10.38 -4.88 23.20
C ASP A 205 8.90 -5.05 23.53
N VAL A 206 8.60 -6.19 24.14
CA VAL A 206 7.23 -6.59 24.50
C VAL A 206 6.62 -5.65 25.53
N VAL A 207 7.39 -5.30 26.56
CA VAL A 207 6.91 -4.50 27.70
C VAL A 207 6.42 -3.13 27.22
N HIS A 208 7.19 -2.49 26.34
CA HIS A 208 6.80 -1.20 25.79
C HIS A 208 5.57 -1.32 24.87
N ALA A 209 5.51 -2.35 24.02
CA ALA A 209 4.35 -2.58 23.15
C ALA A 209 3.07 -2.79 23.96
N GLU A 210 3.12 -3.59 25.02
CA GLU A 210 1.98 -3.82 25.91
C GLU A 210 1.55 -2.54 26.64
N SER A 211 2.50 -1.80 27.21
CA SER A 211 2.21 -0.54 27.87
C SER A 211 1.49 0.45 26.94
N LEU A 212 1.93 0.55 25.68
CA LEU A 212 1.28 1.37 24.66
C LEU A 212 -0.12 0.84 24.31
N PHE A 213 -0.25 -0.46 24.09
CA PHE A 213 -1.53 -1.08 23.77
C PHE A 213 -2.57 -0.84 24.88
N TYR A 214 -2.24 -1.11 26.15
CA TYR A 214 -3.17 -0.95 27.25
C TYR A 214 -3.53 0.51 27.55
N SER A 215 -2.59 1.44 27.36
CA SER A 215 -2.86 2.88 27.53
C SER A 215 -3.73 3.50 26.42
N SER A 216 -3.87 2.84 25.26
CA SER A 216 -4.76 3.32 24.20
C SER A 216 -6.23 3.22 24.61
N LYS A 217 -6.98 4.32 24.46
CA LYS A 217 -8.44 4.36 24.71
C LYS A 217 -9.24 3.77 23.55
N GLU A 218 -8.74 3.88 22.32
CA GLU A 218 -9.40 3.37 21.11
C GLU A 218 -8.53 2.26 20.51
N LYS A 219 -8.96 1.02 20.71
CA LYS A 219 -8.28 -0.17 20.17
C LYS A 219 -9.05 -0.69 18.96
N VAL A 220 -8.36 -0.84 17.84
CA VAL A 220 -8.94 -1.46 16.63
C VAL A 220 -8.48 -2.90 16.47
N LEU A 221 -9.25 -3.71 15.75
CA LEU A 221 -8.93 -5.11 15.44
C LEU A 221 -7.46 -5.38 15.04
N PRO A 222 -6.86 -4.60 14.11
CA PRO A 222 -5.45 -4.76 13.76
C PRO A 222 -4.47 -4.69 14.95
N MET A 223 -4.75 -3.86 15.97
CA MET A 223 -3.88 -3.71 17.15
C MET A 223 -3.88 -4.99 18.00
N TYR A 224 -5.06 -5.57 18.26
CA TYR A 224 -5.18 -6.86 18.94
C TYR A 224 -4.44 -7.95 18.17
N GLY A 225 -4.60 -7.99 16.83
CA GLY A 225 -3.90 -8.93 15.97
C GLY A 225 -2.37 -8.83 16.04
N ALA A 226 -1.83 -7.60 16.12
CA ALA A 226 -0.39 -7.39 16.27
C ALA A 226 0.15 -7.92 17.61
N ILE A 227 -0.52 -7.60 18.71
CA ILE A 227 -0.14 -8.06 20.05
C ILE A 227 -0.24 -9.59 20.18
N MET A 228 -1.36 -10.19 19.74
CA MET A 228 -1.55 -11.65 19.81
C MET A 228 -0.50 -12.41 19.00
N LYS A 229 -0.18 -11.93 17.78
CA LYS A 229 0.90 -12.53 16.96
C LYS A 229 2.25 -12.46 17.65
N GLY A 230 2.56 -11.33 18.30
CA GLY A 230 3.78 -11.17 19.07
C GLY A 230 3.84 -12.08 20.30
N ILE A 231 2.76 -12.17 21.07
CA ILE A 231 2.64 -13.05 22.25
C ILE A 231 2.87 -14.51 21.86
N ASN A 232 2.20 -14.98 20.81
CA ASN A 232 2.33 -16.35 20.33
C ASN A 232 3.77 -16.65 19.87
N ARG A 233 4.43 -15.72 19.16
CA ARG A 233 5.82 -15.90 18.72
C ARG A 233 6.80 -16.04 19.88
N LEU A 234 6.55 -15.36 20.99
CA LEU A 234 7.44 -15.33 22.14
C LEU A 234 7.05 -16.35 23.22
N ASN A 235 6.03 -17.18 22.96
CA ASN A 235 5.51 -18.21 23.86
C ASN A 235 5.06 -17.65 25.24
N ILE A 236 4.49 -16.44 25.28
CA ILE A 236 4.06 -15.76 26.53
C ILE A 236 2.55 -15.95 26.74
N TYR A 237 2.09 -17.19 26.79
CA TYR A 237 0.66 -17.54 26.67
C TYR A 237 -0.24 -17.02 27.79
N ASP A 238 0.32 -16.73 28.97
CA ASP A 238 -0.42 -16.23 30.14
C ASP A 238 -1.19 -14.92 29.87
N LYS A 239 -0.84 -14.21 28.79
CA LYS A 239 -1.44 -12.93 28.41
C LYS A 239 -2.51 -13.04 27.32
N VAL A 240 -2.69 -14.22 26.72
CA VAL A 240 -3.64 -14.41 25.61
C VAL A 240 -5.08 -14.19 26.08
N GLU A 241 -5.47 -14.76 27.23
CA GLU A 241 -6.82 -14.62 27.78
C GLU A 241 -7.20 -13.16 28.08
N LEU A 242 -6.24 -12.37 28.58
CA LEU A 242 -6.45 -10.95 28.87
C LEU A 242 -6.69 -10.12 27.59
N VAL A 243 -5.95 -10.41 26.52
CA VAL A 243 -6.10 -9.69 25.25
C VAL A 243 -7.41 -10.10 24.55
N VAL A 244 -7.76 -11.39 24.60
CA VAL A 244 -8.99 -11.93 24.00
C VAL A 244 -10.24 -11.42 24.74
N SER A 245 -10.22 -11.37 26.07
CA SER A 245 -11.35 -10.83 26.85
C SER A 245 -11.64 -9.36 26.54
N GLN A 246 -10.61 -8.50 26.41
CA GLN A 246 -10.80 -7.11 26.01
C GLN A 246 -11.34 -6.96 24.58
N LEU A 247 -10.94 -7.86 23.68
CA LEU A 247 -11.44 -7.89 22.31
C LEU A 247 -12.95 -8.14 22.27
N PHE A 248 -13.44 -9.13 23.03
CA PHE A 248 -14.87 -9.46 23.07
C PHE A 248 -15.74 -8.38 23.74
N ILE A 249 -15.19 -7.61 24.69
CA ILE A 249 -15.89 -6.46 25.30
C ILE A 249 -16.03 -5.29 24.30
N SER A 250 -15.21 -5.25 23.26
CA SER A 250 -15.19 -4.18 22.27
C SER A 250 -16.24 -4.37 21.14
N PHE A 251 -17.01 -5.46 21.15
CA PHE A 251 -18.08 -5.79 20.19
C PHE A 251 -19.44 -5.89 20.89
#